data_AF-A0AA41YSK9-F1
#
_entry.id   AF-A0AA41YSK9-F1
#
_cell.length_a   1.000
_cell.length_b   1.000
_cell.length_c   1.000
_cell.angle_alpha   90.00
_cell.angle_beta   90.00
_cell.angle_gamma   90.00
#
_symmetry.space_group_name_H-M   'P 1'
#
loop_
_entity.id
_entity.type
_entity.pdbx_description
1 polymer ?
#
loop_
_entity_poly.entity_id
_entity_poly.type
_entity_poly.pdbx_seq_one_letter_code
_entity_poly.pdbx_strand_id
1 'polypeptide(L)'
;MSDKSLRSVNRAAKPGYVIPPHGRGALRPFQPGQSGNPAGKGGLYQEAQRICREATPAAARRMVELMNSKDERVALMAADKVYERAWGKSKVAPDDDIDPAVIERRQTLRAELMDFLQEMAKPEALNQAETPERGCAPSRREVRGTDTASDPISSAERTR
;
A
#
# COMPACT_ATOMS: atom_id res chain seq x y z
N MET A 1 -19.73 -14.34 46.68
CA MET A 1 -20.66 -14.05 45.57
C MET A 1 -20.92 -12.56 45.58
N SER A 2 -20.14 -11.79 44.82
CA SER A 2 -20.18 -10.33 44.88
C SER A 2 -21.17 -9.81 43.85
N ASP A 3 -22.22 -9.20 44.36
CA ASP A 3 -23.37 -8.67 43.65
C ASP A 3 -22.92 -7.61 42.62
N LYS A 4 -23.03 -7.93 41.32
CA LYS A 4 -22.76 -7.01 40.20
C LYS A 4 -24.01 -6.20 39.83
N SER A 5 -24.86 -5.92 40.82
CA SER A 5 -26.07 -5.15 40.63
C SER A 5 -25.78 -3.65 40.82
N LEU A 6 -26.21 -2.85 39.83
CA LEU A 6 -26.36 -1.38 39.87
C LEU A 6 -25.10 -0.52 39.72
N ARG A 7 -24.53 -0.49 38.50
CA ARG A 7 -23.91 0.75 37.98
C ARG A 7 -24.35 1.03 36.53
N SER A 8 -25.65 1.04 36.29
CA SER A 8 -26.20 1.79 35.15
C SER A 8 -26.46 3.22 35.63
N VAL A 9 -25.38 4.00 35.75
CA VAL A 9 -25.51 5.45 35.86
C VAL A 9 -26.00 5.89 34.49
N ASN A 10 -27.26 6.30 34.40
CA ASN A 10 -27.80 7.03 33.25
C ASN A 10 -26.94 8.28 33.04
N ARG A 11 -25.83 8.13 32.31
CA ARG A 11 -24.99 9.24 31.89
C ARG A 11 -25.81 9.97 30.85
N ALA A 12 -26.43 11.09 31.24
CA ALA A 12 -27.11 11.97 30.32
C ALA A 12 -26.17 12.27 29.14
N ALA A 13 -26.65 12.03 27.92
CA ALA A 13 -25.88 12.36 26.73
C ALA A 13 -25.65 13.86 26.69
N LYS A 14 -24.45 14.29 26.26
CA LYS A 14 -24.20 15.71 25.98
C LYS A 14 -25.21 16.18 24.92
N PRO A 15 -25.65 17.45 24.93
CA PRO A 15 -26.60 17.96 23.95
C PRO A 15 -26.08 17.71 22.52
N GLY A 16 -26.90 17.10 21.68
CA GLY A 16 -26.54 16.72 20.30
C GLY A 16 -25.83 15.37 20.14
N TYR A 17 -25.65 14.59 21.21
CA TYR A 17 -25.12 13.24 21.15
C TYR A 17 -26.21 12.19 21.44
N VAL A 18 -26.19 11.08 20.72
CA VAL A 18 -27.09 9.94 20.86
C VAL A 18 -26.29 8.76 21.43
N ILE A 19 -26.81 8.15 22.49
CA ILE A 19 -26.23 6.93 23.07
C ILE A 19 -26.86 5.74 22.35
N PRO A 20 -26.07 4.93 21.63
CA PRO A 20 -26.62 3.78 20.93
C PRO A 20 -27.04 2.67 21.91
N PRO A 21 -27.95 1.76 21.51
CA PRO A 21 -28.62 0.81 22.41
C PRO A 21 -27.67 -0.19 23.08
N HIS A 22 -26.47 -0.41 22.52
CA HIS A 22 -25.41 -1.22 23.11
C HIS A 22 -24.64 -0.51 24.24
N GLY A 23 -25.01 0.73 24.58
CA GLY A 23 -24.52 1.46 25.77
C GLY A 23 -23.06 1.89 25.73
N ARG A 24 -22.36 1.68 24.61
CA ARG A 24 -20.94 2.05 24.45
C ARG A 24 -20.81 3.34 23.64
N GLY A 25 -20.25 4.37 24.27
CA GLY A 25 -19.96 5.65 23.62
C GLY A 25 -21.19 6.53 23.42
N ALA A 26 -20.95 7.74 22.94
CA ALA A 26 -21.99 8.68 22.53
C ALA A 26 -21.61 9.20 21.13
N LEU A 27 -22.53 9.12 20.18
CA LEU A 27 -22.30 9.48 18.77
C LEU A 27 -22.99 10.81 18.48
N ARG A 28 -22.33 11.70 17.74
CA ARG A 28 -22.99 12.86 17.15
C ARG A 28 -23.51 12.44 15.76
N PRO A 29 -24.82 12.39 15.52
CA PRO A 29 -25.35 12.03 14.21
C PRO A 29 -24.89 13.05 13.15
N PHE A 30 -24.58 12.58 11.95
CA PHE A 30 -24.26 13.46 10.83
C PHE A 30 -25.48 14.28 10.43
N GLN A 31 -25.27 15.53 10.00
CA GLN A 31 -26.37 16.31 9.46
C GLN A 31 -26.83 15.72 8.13
N PRO A 32 -28.15 15.60 7.87
CA PRO A 32 -28.66 15.18 6.58
C PRO A 32 -28.07 16.05 5.46
N GLY A 33 -27.47 15.43 4.45
CA GLY A 33 -26.80 16.12 3.34
C GLY A 33 -25.35 16.54 3.59
N GLN A 34 -24.81 16.33 4.79
CA GLN A 34 -23.40 16.59 5.09
C GLN A 34 -22.66 15.27 5.36
N SER A 35 -21.64 14.98 4.54
CA SER A 35 -20.81 13.79 4.76
C SER A 35 -19.98 13.96 6.03
N GLY A 36 -19.74 12.85 6.75
CA GLY A 36 -18.89 12.85 7.95
C GLY A 36 -17.41 13.10 7.68
N ASN A 37 -17.00 13.08 6.41
CA ASN A 37 -15.66 13.37 5.95
C ASN A 37 -15.73 14.23 4.68
N PRO A 38 -16.03 15.53 4.80
CA PRO A 38 -16.19 16.42 3.65
C PRO A 38 -14.88 16.57 2.86
N ALA A 39 -13.73 16.39 3.52
CA ALA A 39 -12.40 16.39 2.94
C ALA A 39 -11.84 14.97 2.70
N GLY A 40 -12.71 13.96 2.55
CA GLY A 40 -12.29 12.58 2.37
C GLY A 40 -11.43 12.36 1.13
N LYS A 41 -11.22 11.10 0.74
CA LYS A 41 -10.39 10.72 -0.43
C LYS A 41 -10.94 11.22 -1.80
N GLY A 42 -11.83 12.21 -1.80
CA GLY A 42 -12.53 12.82 -2.93
C GLY A 42 -12.27 14.30 -3.13
N GLY A 43 -11.01 14.74 -2.95
CA GLY A 43 -10.55 16.03 -3.46
C GLY A 43 -10.25 16.02 -4.97
N LEU A 44 -9.25 16.79 -5.39
CA LEU A 44 -8.82 16.96 -6.80
C LEU A 44 -8.63 15.64 -7.57
N TYR A 45 -8.23 14.57 -6.89
CA TYR A 45 -8.06 13.25 -7.51
C TYR A 45 -9.36 12.68 -8.08
N GLN A 46 -10.47 12.76 -7.35
CA GLN A 46 -11.76 12.26 -7.84
C GLN A 46 -12.34 13.15 -8.93
N GLU A 47 -12.10 14.45 -8.83
CA GLU A 47 -12.46 15.39 -9.90
C GLU A 47 -11.68 15.11 -11.18
N ALA A 48 -10.36 14.92 -11.10
CA ALA A 48 -9.55 14.52 -12.24
C ALA A 48 -10.03 13.18 -12.82
N GLN A 49 -10.35 12.21 -11.96
CA GLN A 49 -10.90 10.93 -12.40
C GLN A 49 -12.24 11.10 -13.12
N ARG A 50 -13.13 11.98 -12.63
CA ARG A 50 -14.41 12.30 -13.27
C ARG A 50 -14.19 12.90 -14.66
N ILE A 51 -13.34 13.93 -14.76
CA ILE A 51 -13.01 14.60 -16.03
C ILE A 51 -12.43 13.60 -17.05
N CYS A 52 -11.51 12.74 -16.64
CA CYS A 52 -10.93 11.73 -17.53
C CYS A 52 -11.98 10.70 -18.01
N ARG A 53 -12.92 10.30 -17.14
CA ARG A 53 -14.02 9.40 -17.52
C ARG A 53 -14.94 10.08 -18.54
N GLU A 54 -15.29 11.34 -18.32
CA GLU A 54 -16.12 12.12 -19.24
C GLU A 54 -15.43 12.34 -20.59
N ALA A 55 -14.10 12.51 -20.61
CA ALA A 55 -13.30 12.65 -21.84
C ALA A 55 -13.06 11.33 -22.60
N THR A 56 -13.33 10.18 -21.97
CA THR A 56 -13.04 8.85 -22.54
C THR A 56 -13.66 8.61 -23.93
N PRO A 57 -14.91 9.02 -24.23
CA PRO A 57 -15.49 8.86 -25.57
C PRO A 57 -14.73 9.62 -26.66
N ALA A 58 -14.23 10.82 -26.36
CA ALA A 58 -13.43 11.60 -27.31
C ALA A 58 -12.05 10.97 -27.52
N ALA A 59 -11.41 10.50 -26.43
CA ALA A 59 -10.14 9.79 -26.52
C ALA A 59 -10.26 8.49 -27.34
N ALA A 60 -11.37 7.74 -27.20
CA ALA A 60 -11.64 6.54 -27.98
C ALA A 60 -11.73 6.83 -29.48
N ARG A 61 -12.48 7.88 -29.88
CA ARG A 61 -12.53 8.32 -31.28
C ARG A 61 -11.14 8.69 -31.81
N ARG A 62 -10.36 9.42 -31.01
CA ARG A 62 -9.01 9.80 -31.40
C ARG A 62 -8.08 8.59 -31.61
N MET A 63 -8.20 7.54 -30.81
CA MET A 63 -7.42 6.31 -31.02
C MET A 63 -7.75 5.65 -32.36
N VAL A 64 -9.02 5.59 -32.76
CA VAL A 64 -9.41 5.04 -34.07
C VAL A 64 -8.81 5.84 -35.22
N GLU A 65 -8.77 7.17 -35.13
CA GLU A 65 -8.10 8.00 -36.12
C GLU A 65 -6.59 7.73 -36.20
N LEU A 66 -5.93 7.56 -35.05
CA LEU A 66 -4.49 7.32 -34.96
C LEU A 66 -4.04 5.98 -35.54
N MET A 67 -4.95 5.03 -35.73
CA MET A 67 -4.65 3.77 -36.44
C MET A 67 -4.19 4.01 -37.88
N ASN A 68 -4.59 5.13 -38.48
CA ASN A 68 -4.17 5.54 -39.83
C ASN A 68 -3.00 6.53 -39.82
N SER A 69 -2.27 6.63 -38.70
CA SER A 69 -1.07 7.46 -38.61
C SER A 69 0.01 6.95 -39.57
N LYS A 70 0.80 7.88 -40.12
CA LYS A 70 1.97 7.54 -40.95
C LYS A 70 3.09 6.90 -40.13
N ASP A 71 3.15 7.17 -38.83
CA ASP A 71 4.08 6.52 -37.93
C ASP A 71 3.51 5.17 -37.49
N GLU A 72 4.16 4.09 -37.96
CA GLU A 72 3.78 2.72 -37.67
C GLU A 72 3.76 2.41 -36.17
N ARG A 73 4.62 3.05 -35.36
CA ARG A 73 4.64 2.84 -33.90
C ARG A 73 3.36 3.36 -33.26
N VAL A 74 2.91 4.54 -33.70
CA VAL A 74 1.67 5.16 -33.23
C VAL A 74 0.46 4.35 -33.70
N ALA A 75 0.46 3.95 -34.97
CA ALA A 75 -0.62 3.14 -35.55
C ALA A 75 -0.76 1.79 -34.84
N LEU A 76 0.35 1.08 -34.60
CA LEU A 76 0.38 -0.18 -33.87
C LEU A 76 -0.13 -0.02 -32.44
N MET A 77 0.35 1.00 -31.70
CA MET A 77 -0.10 1.26 -30.34
C MET A 77 -1.60 1.60 -30.28
N ALA A 78 -2.10 2.39 -31.22
CA ALA A 78 -3.51 2.73 -31.28
C ALA A 78 -4.37 1.50 -31.58
N ALA A 79 -3.96 0.67 -32.55
CA ALA A 79 -4.65 -0.56 -32.91
C ALA A 79 -4.69 -1.57 -31.75
N ASP A 80 -3.57 -1.80 -31.08
CA ASP A 80 -3.47 -2.65 -29.88
C ASP A 80 -4.43 -2.18 -28.78
N LYS A 81 -4.44 -0.87 -28.51
CA LYS A 81 -5.30 -0.30 -27.46
C LYS A 81 -6.77 -0.38 -27.82
N VAL A 82 -7.15 -0.24 -29.09
CA VAL A 82 -8.53 -0.43 -29.54
C VAL A 82 -8.94 -1.90 -29.38
N TYR A 83 -8.09 -2.84 -29.78
CA TYR A 83 -8.35 -4.27 -29.68
C TYR A 83 -8.57 -4.71 -28.23
N GLU A 84 -7.66 -4.33 -27.33
CA GLU A 84 -7.75 -4.60 -25.88
C GLU A 84 -9.02 -4.03 -25.23
N ARG A 85 -9.59 -2.95 -25.78
CA ARG A 85 -10.83 -2.35 -25.26
C ARG A 85 -12.09 -2.99 -25.83
N ALA A 86 -12.05 -3.46 -27.06
CA ALA A 86 -13.17 -4.12 -27.71
C ALA A 86 -13.37 -5.55 -27.17
N TRP A 87 -12.28 -6.29 -27.00
CA TRP A 87 -12.32 -7.71 -26.64
C TRP A 87 -11.85 -8.00 -25.21
N GLY A 88 -11.25 -7.00 -24.55
CA GLY A 88 -10.64 -7.18 -23.24
C GLY A 88 -9.28 -7.87 -23.34
N LYS A 89 -8.64 -7.98 -22.17
CA LYS A 89 -7.49 -8.89 -22.03
C LYS A 89 -7.98 -10.32 -22.15
N SER A 90 -7.14 -11.19 -22.73
CA SER A 90 -7.37 -12.63 -22.63
C SER A 90 -7.64 -12.98 -21.17
N LYS A 91 -8.77 -13.66 -20.92
CA LYS A 91 -9.06 -14.13 -19.58
C LYS A 91 -7.90 -15.04 -19.18
N VAL A 92 -7.28 -14.77 -18.02
CA VAL A 92 -6.46 -15.79 -17.38
C VAL A 92 -7.35 -17.02 -17.29
N ALA A 93 -6.87 -18.16 -17.76
CA ALA A 93 -7.64 -19.41 -17.73
C ALA A 93 -8.28 -19.53 -16.34
N PRO A 94 -9.58 -19.86 -16.24
CA PRO A 94 -10.19 -20.10 -14.94
C PRO A 94 -9.31 -21.09 -14.18
N ASP A 95 -9.24 -20.95 -12.85
CA ASP A 95 -8.49 -21.90 -12.00
C ASP A 95 -8.93 -23.36 -12.23
N ASP A 96 -10.07 -23.58 -12.91
CA ASP A 96 -10.61 -24.86 -13.37
C ASP A 96 -9.66 -25.64 -14.31
N ASP A 97 -8.79 -24.95 -15.08
CA ASP A 97 -7.78 -25.59 -15.95
C ASP A 97 -6.43 -25.77 -15.24
N ILE A 98 -6.31 -25.34 -13.99
CA ILE A 98 -5.10 -25.52 -13.19
C ILE A 98 -5.21 -26.88 -12.50
N ASP A 99 -4.24 -27.75 -12.77
CA ASP A 99 -4.13 -29.06 -12.11
C ASP A 99 -4.26 -28.87 -10.57
N PRO A 100 -5.22 -29.55 -9.91
CA PRO A 100 -5.42 -29.42 -8.47
C PRO A 100 -4.13 -29.69 -7.67
N ALA A 101 -3.21 -30.51 -8.18
CA ALA A 101 -1.91 -30.74 -7.56
C ALA A 101 -1.02 -29.48 -7.53
N VAL A 102 -1.13 -28.60 -8.54
CA VAL A 102 -0.41 -27.32 -8.57
C VAL A 102 -0.97 -26.34 -7.55
N ILE A 103 -2.30 -26.34 -7.37
CA ILE A 103 -2.97 -25.52 -6.36
C ILE A 103 -2.57 -25.98 -4.96
N GLU A 104 -2.64 -27.30 -4.71
CA GLU A 104 -2.25 -27.90 -3.43
C GLU A 104 -0.77 -27.60 -3.11
N ARG A 105 0.13 -27.82 -4.07
CA ARG A 105 1.57 -27.52 -3.91
C ARG A 105 1.83 -26.04 -3.61
N ARG A 106 1.07 -25.12 -4.20
CA ARG A 106 1.18 -23.68 -3.92
C ARG A 106 0.71 -23.37 -2.49
N GLN A 107 -0.34 -24.03 -2.03
CA GLN A 107 -0.88 -23.85 -0.68
C GLN A 107 0.06 -24.41 0.38
N THR A 108 0.67 -25.58 0.15
CA THR A 108 1.65 -26.16 1.08
C THR A 108 2.89 -25.30 1.20
N LEU A 109 3.48 -24.87 0.07
CA LEU A 109 4.63 -23.97 0.07
C LEU A 109 4.33 -22.64 0.79
N ARG A 110 3.09 -22.14 0.66
CA ARG A 110 2.68 -20.93 1.38
C ARG A 110 2.55 -21.19 2.88
N ALA A 111 2.02 -22.34 3.30
CA ALA A 111 1.95 -22.72 4.70
C ALA A 111 3.34 -22.87 5.32
N GLU A 112 4.23 -23.62 4.66
CA GLU A 112 5.63 -23.80 5.07
C GLU A 112 6.37 -22.46 5.20
N LEU A 113 6.19 -21.56 4.23
CA LEU A 113 6.79 -20.22 4.30
C LEU A 113 6.25 -19.42 5.50
N MET A 114 4.94 -19.50 5.78
CA MET A 114 4.34 -18.77 6.90
C MET A 114 4.81 -19.33 8.25
N ASP A 115 4.97 -20.65 8.37
CA ASP A 115 5.52 -21.30 9.56
C ASP A 115 6.97 -20.87 9.79
N PHE A 116 7.78 -20.87 8.73
CA PHE A 116 9.17 -20.38 8.78
C PHE A 116 9.26 -18.90 9.19
N LEU A 117 8.42 -18.04 8.60
CA LEU A 117 8.39 -16.61 8.95
C LEU A 117 7.95 -16.39 10.41
N GLN A 118 6.98 -17.17 10.89
CA GLN A 118 6.55 -17.12 12.29
C GLN A 118 7.64 -17.58 13.24
N GLU A 119 8.41 -18.60 12.86
CA GLU A 119 9.54 -19.08 13.64
C GLU A 119 10.65 -18.03 13.75
N MET A 120 11.01 -17.38 12.64
CA MET A 120 11.97 -16.27 12.65
C MET A 120 11.47 -15.02 13.39
N ALA A 121 10.15 -14.82 13.45
CA ALA A 121 9.53 -13.68 14.16
C ALA A 121 9.41 -13.91 15.68
N LYS A 122 9.76 -15.09 16.21
CA LYS A 122 9.77 -15.35 17.65
C LYS A 122 10.85 -14.48 18.34
N PRO A 123 10.52 -13.77 19.43
CA PRO A 123 11.44 -12.85 20.09
C PRO A 123 12.64 -13.54 20.77
N GLU A 124 12.60 -14.86 20.97
CA GLU A 124 13.73 -15.65 21.48
C GLU A 124 14.94 -15.66 20.53
N ALA A 125 14.73 -15.47 19.22
CA ALA A 125 15.81 -15.36 18.24
C ALA A 125 16.44 -13.96 18.19
N LEU A 126 15.69 -12.91 18.59
CA LEU A 126 16.20 -11.54 18.66
C LEU A 126 17.01 -11.27 19.95
N ASN A 127 16.68 -11.95 21.06
CA ASN A 127 17.37 -11.79 22.34
C ASN A 127 18.72 -12.55 22.45
N GLN A 128 19.05 -13.43 21.50
CA GLN A 128 20.33 -14.17 21.48
C GLN A 128 21.47 -13.40 20.82
N ALA A 129 21.19 -12.24 20.21
CA ALA A 129 22.22 -11.37 19.61
C ALA A 129 22.87 -10.40 20.62
N GLU A 130 22.43 -10.39 21.88
CA GLU A 130 22.94 -9.49 22.94
C GLU A 130 23.55 -10.28 24.11
N THR A 131 24.55 -11.13 23.85
CA THR A 131 25.49 -11.54 24.90
C THR A 131 26.76 -10.67 24.83
N PRO A 132 27.05 -9.85 25.85
CA PRO A 132 28.27 -9.05 25.88
C PRO A 132 29.43 -9.92 26.35
N GLU A 133 30.07 -10.64 25.43
CA GLU A 133 31.32 -11.34 25.70
C GLU A 133 32.48 -10.33 25.76
N ARG A 134 32.80 -9.93 27.00
CA ARG A 134 34.11 -9.50 27.54
C ARG A 134 35.27 -9.33 26.54
N GLY A 135 35.89 -8.14 26.59
CA GLY A 135 37.36 -8.03 26.50
C GLY A 135 37.94 -7.08 25.46
N CYS A 136 37.52 -5.81 25.40
CA CYS A 136 38.32 -4.78 24.73
C CYS A 136 39.48 -4.36 25.64
N ALA A 137 40.60 -5.07 25.58
CA ALA A 137 41.89 -4.54 26.00
C ALA A 137 42.47 -3.74 24.81
N PRO A 138 42.89 -2.47 24.98
CA PRO A 138 43.47 -1.73 23.86
C PRO A 138 44.90 -2.25 23.62
N SER A 139 45.08 -3.06 22.57
CA SER A 139 46.42 -3.35 22.07
C SER A 139 46.93 -2.10 21.32
N ARG A 140 47.73 -1.32 22.04
CA ARG A 140 48.54 -0.23 21.50
C ARG A 140 49.50 -0.82 20.46
N ARG A 141 49.16 -0.70 19.17
CA ARG A 141 50.10 -0.90 18.07
C ARG A 141 50.42 0.46 17.46
N GLU A 142 51.54 1.02 17.89
CA GLU A 142 52.18 2.13 17.18
C GLU A 142 52.46 1.69 15.75
N VAL A 143 51.79 2.30 14.78
CA VAL A 143 52.25 2.32 13.41
C VAL A 143 52.22 3.76 12.92
N ARG A 144 53.46 4.26 12.77
CA ARG A 144 53.92 5.48 12.11
C ARG A 144 52.98 5.96 11.01
N GLY A 145 52.74 7.28 11.02
CA GLY A 145 51.97 7.96 10.00
C GLY A 145 52.62 7.94 8.63
N THR A 146 51.78 8.20 7.63
CA THR A 146 52.07 9.14 6.56
C THR A 146 50.77 9.78 6.15
N ASP A 147 50.75 11.10 6.26
CA ASP A 147 49.77 12.01 5.71
C ASP A 147 49.51 11.72 4.23
N THR A 148 48.27 11.90 3.76
CA THR A 148 48.01 12.60 2.49
C THR A 148 46.51 12.90 2.34
N ALA A 149 46.23 14.20 2.32
CA ALA A 149 45.27 14.91 1.48
C ALA A 149 43.80 14.43 1.43
N SER A 150 43.00 15.18 2.19
CA SER A 150 41.67 15.68 1.85
C SER A 150 41.44 16.02 0.38
N ASP A 151 40.29 15.62 -0.17
CA ASP A 151 39.58 16.36 -1.21
C ASP A 151 38.06 16.20 -1.05
N PRO A 152 37.27 17.31 -1.02
CA PRO A 152 35.81 17.27 -0.98
C PRO A 152 35.22 17.16 -2.39
N ILE A 153 34.14 16.38 -2.52
CA ILE A 153 33.34 16.28 -3.74
C ILE A 153 32.71 17.65 -4.02
N SER A 154 33.23 18.32 -5.05
CA SER A 154 32.78 19.60 -5.57
C SER A 154 31.33 19.52 -6.05
N SER A 155 30.50 20.38 -5.46
CA SER A 155 29.15 20.68 -5.92
C SER A 155 29.19 21.87 -6.88
N ALA A 156 28.34 21.81 -7.91
CA ALA A 156 27.97 22.86 -8.86
C ALA A 156 28.82 22.99 -10.14
N GLU A 157 28.17 22.85 -11.30
CA GLU A 157 27.99 23.90 -12.31
C GLU A 157 26.98 23.39 -13.37
N ARG A 158 25.83 24.05 -13.58
CA ARG A 158 25.59 25.34 -14.26
C ARG A 158 25.44 25.14 -15.77
N THR A 159 24.18 25.21 -16.21
CA THR A 159 23.69 25.74 -17.51
C THR A 159 24.65 25.73 -18.70
N ARG A 160 24.25 25.03 -19.77
CA ARG A 160 24.09 25.60 -21.12
C ARG A 160 23.17 24.71 -21.95
#